data_AF-X1EP71-F1
#
_entry.id   AF-X1EP71-F1
#
_cell.length_a   1.000
_cell.length_b   1.000
_cell.length_c   1.000
_cell.angle_alpha   90.00
_cell.angle_beta   90.00
_cell.angle_gamma   90.00
#
_symmetry.space_group_name_H-M   'P 1'
#
loop_
_entity.id
_entity.type
_entity.pdbx_description
1 polymer ?
#
loop_
_entity_poly.entity_id
_entity_poly.type
_entity_poly.pdbx_seq_one_letter_code
_entity_poly.pdbx_strand_id
1 'polypeptide(L)'
;GEELDIILHSPGGSPSATEALVEYLRSKFNHIRIIIPYAAMSAGTMLACCADEIVMGKHSFIGPTDPQITFQVGNMRRSNPAFAILDQFKMAKDECKDDPKNIGVWIPIVQNYGPALLVECQNAIDLSKILVKKWLKNNTSNINNY
;
A
#
# COMPACT_ATOMS: atom_id res chain seq x y z
N GLY A 1 8.40 -23.73 -13.05
CA GLY A 1 9.80 -23.42 -13.36
C GLY A 1 10.54 -23.30 -12.06
N GLU A 2 11.84 -23.57 -12.06
CA GLU A 2 12.63 -23.45 -10.83
C GLU A 2 12.82 -21.99 -10.44
N GLU A 3 13.21 -21.14 -11.39
CA GLU A 3 13.61 -19.76 -11.14
C GLU A 3 12.90 -18.76 -12.06
N LEU A 4 12.68 -17.54 -11.55
CA LEU A 4 12.15 -16.40 -12.30
C LEU A 4 12.84 -15.10 -11.84
N ASP A 5 13.39 -14.36 -12.80
CA ASP A 5 13.88 -12.99 -12.59
C ASP A 5 12.88 -11.97 -13.13
N ILE A 6 12.56 -10.95 -12.34
CA ILE A 6 11.66 -9.84 -12.72
C ILE A 6 12.40 -8.51 -12.55
N ILE A 7 12.49 -7.72 -13.62
CA ILE A 7 12.92 -6.32 -13.53
C ILE A 7 11.70 -5.47 -13.15
N LEU A 8 11.74 -4.85 -11.98
CA LEU A 8 10.62 -4.09 -11.42
C LEU A 8 10.95 -2.61 -11.34
N HIS A 9 10.26 -1.82 -12.16
CA HIS A 9 10.14 -0.39 -12.00
C HIS A 9 8.65 -0.02 -12.01
N SER A 10 8.12 0.43 -10.88
CA SER A 10 6.68 0.67 -10.74
C SER A 10 6.38 1.84 -9.79
N PRO A 11 5.53 2.80 -10.21
CA PRO A 11 4.99 3.83 -9.33
C PRO A 11 3.86 3.31 -8.42
N GLY A 12 3.49 2.03 -8.53
CA GLY A 12 2.36 1.43 -7.82
C GLY A 12 1.23 1.01 -8.74
N GLY A 13 0.01 0.97 -8.22
CA GLY A 13 -1.15 0.47 -8.94
C GLY A 13 -2.17 -0.15 -7.98
N SER A 14 -2.92 -1.13 -8.47
CA SER A 14 -3.94 -1.81 -7.66
C SER A 14 -3.33 -2.93 -6.80
N PRO A 15 -3.51 -2.92 -5.47
CA PRO A 15 -3.11 -4.03 -4.60
C PRO A 15 -3.75 -5.37 -4.97
N SER A 16 -5.01 -5.37 -5.42
CA SER A 16 -5.71 -6.61 -5.81
C SER A 16 -5.17 -7.20 -7.12
N ALA A 17 -4.73 -6.35 -8.06
CA ALA A 17 -4.06 -6.81 -9.25
C ALA A 17 -2.69 -7.42 -8.91
N THR A 18 -1.95 -6.80 -7.98
CA THR A 18 -0.70 -7.36 -7.46
C THR A 18 -0.91 -8.68 -6.76
N GLU A 19 -1.96 -8.83 -5.94
CA GLU A 19 -2.29 -10.11 -5.29
C GLU A 19 -2.50 -11.23 -6.30
N ALA A 20 -3.38 -11.02 -7.29
CA ALA A 20 -3.64 -12.00 -8.34
C ALA A 20 -2.36 -12.37 -9.11
N LEU A 21 -1.50 -11.39 -9.39
CA LEU A 21 -0.20 -11.63 -10.03
C LEU A 21 0.71 -12.48 -9.14
N VAL A 22 0.85 -12.14 -7.87
CA VAL A 22 1.71 -12.89 -6.93
C VAL A 22 1.23 -14.34 -6.78
N GLU A 23 -0.08 -14.56 -6.67
CA GLU A 23 -0.64 -15.91 -6.59
C GLU A 23 -0.34 -16.74 -7.84
N TYR A 24 -0.49 -16.13 -9.02
CA TYR A 24 -0.12 -16.78 -10.27
C TYR A 24 1.37 -17.11 -10.32
N LEU A 25 2.25 -16.15 -10.03
CA LEU A 25 3.70 -16.35 -10.07
C LEU A 25 4.14 -17.45 -9.09
N ARG A 26 3.63 -17.45 -7.86
CA ARG A 26 3.93 -18.47 -6.86
C ARG A 26 3.33 -19.83 -7.19
N SER A 27 2.28 -19.91 -8.01
CA SER A 27 1.79 -21.19 -8.54
C SER A 27 2.70 -21.78 -9.63
N LYS A 28 3.59 -20.96 -10.21
CA LYS A 28 4.41 -21.34 -11.37
C LYS A 28 5.90 -21.46 -11.06
N PHE A 29 6.41 -20.75 -10.05
CA PHE A 29 7.84 -20.65 -9.77
C PHE A 29 8.17 -20.84 -8.29
N ASN A 30 9.24 -21.61 -8.04
CA ASN A 30 9.73 -21.90 -6.70
C ASN A 30 10.57 -20.75 -6.16
N HIS A 31 11.44 -20.18 -7.00
CA HIS A 31 12.31 -19.07 -6.66
C HIS A 31 12.00 -17.85 -7.54
N ILE A 32 11.77 -16.70 -6.90
CA ILE A 32 11.51 -15.42 -7.57
C ILE A 32 12.53 -14.40 -7.09
N ARG A 33 13.30 -13.84 -8.02
CA ARG A 33 14.17 -12.69 -7.79
C ARG A 33 13.57 -11.44 -8.42
N ILE A 34 13.53 -10.36 -7.65
CA ILE A 34 13.11 -9.04 -8.13
C ILE A 34 14.31 -8.10 -8.19
N ILE A 35 14.53 -7.50 -9.35
CA ILE A 35 15.61 -6.56 -9.63
C ILE A 35 15.00 -5.17 -9.76
N ILE A 36 15.35 -4.25 -8.86
CA ILE A 36 14.83 -2.87 -8.83
C ILE A 36 15.93 -1.92 -9.31
N PRO A 37 15.93 -1.48 -10.58
CA PRO A 37 16.98 -0.59 -11.10
C PRO A 37 16.83 0.85 -10.62
N TYR A 38 15.63 1.26 -10.19
CA TYR A 38 15.38 2.61 -9.69
C TYR A 38 14.32 2.65 -8.59
N ALA A 39 13.03 2.46 -8.91
CA ALA A 39 11.97 2.64 -7.91
C ALA A 39 10.85 1.61 -8.02
N ALA A 40 10.43 1.08 -6.87
CA ALA A 40 9.19 0.32 -6.69
C ALA A 40 8.38 0.96 -5.56
N MET A 41 7.14 1.36 -5.82
CA MET A 41 6.30 2.11 -4.87
C MET A 41 4.96 1.40 -4.66
N SER A 42 4.36 1.51 -3.48
CA SER A 42 3.02 1.01 -3.17
C SER A 42 2.82 -0.46 -3.60
N ALA A 43 1.96 -0.73 -4.59
CA ALA A 43 1.75 -2.07 -5.17
C ALA A 43 3.03 -2.72 -5.75
N GLY A 44 3.99 -1.91 -6.22
CA GLY A 44 5.31 -2.39 -6.63
C GLY A 44 6.15 -2.86 -5.43
N THR A 45 6.13 -2.12 -4.33
CA THR A 45 6.77 -2.56 -3.07
C THR A 45 6.17 -3.88 -2.58
N MET A 46 4.84 -3.99 -2.63
CA MET A 46 4.10 -5.20 -2.29
C MET A 46 4.55 -6.41 -3.12
N LEU A 47 4.71 -6.24 -4.44
CA LEU A 47 5.26 -7.28 -5.31
C LEU A 47 6.71 -7.62 -4.94
N ALA A 48 7.56 -6.63 -4.66
CA ALA A 48 8.93 -6.84 -4.20
C ALA A 48 8.99 -7.72 -2.94
N CYS A 49 8.08 -7.49 -1.98
CA CYS A 49 7.98 -8.30 -0.76
C CYS A 49 7.60 -9.76 -1.01
N CYS A 50 7.10 -10.12 -2.20
CA CYS A 50 6.84 -11.50 -2.55
C CYS A 50 8.07 -12.26 -3.02
N ALA A 51 9.18 -11.60 -3.36
CA ALA A 51 10.39 -12.24 -3.87
C ALA A 51 11.22 -12.92 -2.78
N ASP A 52 11.92 -13.98 -3.19
CA ASP A 52 12.91 -14.67 -2.38
C ASP A 52 14.24 -13.88 -2.31
N GLU A 53 14.57 -13.15 -3.38
CA GLU A 53 15.72 -12.26 -3.45
C GLU A 53 15.35 -10.91 -4.06
N ILE A 54 15.87 -9.82 -3.49
CA ILE A 54 15.73 -8.47 -4.04
C ILE A 54 17.11 -7.91 -4.34
N VAL A 55 17.36 -7.57 -5.61
CA VAL A 55 18.60 -6.93 -6.07
C VAL A 55 18.32 -5.46 -6.33
N MET A 56 19.10 -4.57 -5.70
CA MET A 56 18.94 -3.12 -5.79
C MET A 56 20.24 -2.43 -6.18
N GLY A 57 20.15 -1.40 -7.02
CA GLY A 57 21.26 -0.49 -7.29
C GLY A 57 21.44 0.54 -6.17
N LYS A 58 22.59 1.23 -6.14
CA LYS A 58 22.94 2.22 -5.10
C LYS A 58 21.96 3.40 -5.01
N HIS A 59 21.33 3.75 -6.12
CA HIS A 59 20.33 4.83 -6.21
C HIS A 59 18.90 4.30 -6.22
N SER A 60 18.71 2.99 -6.06
CA SER A 60 17.39 2.38 -6.05
C SER A 60 16.71 2.59 -4.69
N PHE A 61 15.38 2.66 -4.70
CA PHE A 61 14.58 2.74 -3.48
C PHE A 61 13.26 2.00 -3.59
N ILE A 62 12.76 1.60 -2.43
CA ILE A 62 11.44 0.99 -2.24
C ILE A 62 10.59 1.97 -1.44
N GLY A 63 9.43 2.32 -1.97
CA GLY A 63 8.49 3.25 -1.34
C GLY A 63 7.55 2.59 -0.34
N PRO A 64 6.74 3.41 0.36
CA PRO A 64 5.74 2.92 1.31
C PRO A 64 4.69 2.05 0.60
N THR A 65 4.14 1.07 1.33
CA THR A 65 3.03 0.20 0.88
C THR A 65 1.65 0.77 1.18
N ASP A 66 1.56 2.03 1.62
CA ASP A 66 0.27 2.63 1.99
C ASP A 66 -0.62 2.76 0.74
N PRO A 67 -1.85 2.23 0.78
CA PRO A 67 -2.79 2.39 -0.31
C PRO A 67 -3.16 3.86 -0.50
N GLN A 68 -3.23 4.30 -1.74
CA GLN A 68 -3.80 5.61 -2.06
C GLN A 68 -5.29 5.45 -2.41
N ILE A 69 -6.12 6.28 -1.81
CA ILE A 69 -7.56 6.31 -2.08
C ILE A 69 -7.87 7.54 -2.92
N THR A 70 -8.45 7.31 -4.09
CA THR A 70 -8.94 8.39 -4.96
C THR A 70 -10.41 8.65 -4.68
N PHE A 71 -10.74 9.87 -4.26
CA PHE A 71 -12.10 10.31 -3.98
C PHE A 71 -12.36 11.68 -4.61
N GLN A 72 -13.63 12.07 -4.68
CA GLN A 72 -14.08 13.31 -5.29
C GLN A 72 -14.33 14.38 -4.23
N VAL A 73 -13.77 15.57 -4.44
CA VAL A 73 -13.94 16.76 -3.59
C VAL A 73 -14.52 17.85 -4.49
N GLY A 74 -15.83 18.07 -4.41
CA GLY A 74 -16.56 18.89 -5.38
C GLY A 74 -16.35 18.38 -6.82
N ASN A 75 -15.74 19.19 -7.68
CA ASN A 75 -15.46 18.84 -9.08
C ASN A 75 -14.02 18.30 -9.31
N MET A 76 -13.23 18.12 -8.25
CA MET A 76 -11.84 17.66 -8.35
C MET A 76 -11.69 16.21 -7.88
N ARG A 77 -10.87 15.42 -8.57
CA ARG A 77 -10.38 14.14 -8.06
C ARG A 77 -9.13 14.37 -7.22
N ARG A 78 -9.11 13.83 -6.01
CA ARG A 78 -7.95 13.84 -5.11
C ARG A 78 -7.54 12.42 -4.80
N SER A 79 -6.25 12.18 -4.66
CA SER A 79 -5.67 10.90 -4.25
C SER A 79 -4.81 11.15 -3.03
N ASN A 80 -5.20 10.59 -1.89
CA ASN A 80 -4.46 10.74 -0.63
C ASN A 80 -4.12 9.36 -0.07
N PRO A 81 -3.05 9.24 0.73
CA PRO A 81 -2.76 8.01 1.46
C PRO A 81 -3.91 7.68 2.43
N ALA A 82 -4.33 6.41 2.47
CA ALA A 82 -5.42 5.94 3.30
C ALA A 82 -5.19 6.29 4.78
N PHE A 83 -3.94 6.19 5.25
CA PHE A 83 -3.59 6.49 6.63
C PHE A 83 -3.79 7.97 6.96
N ALA A 84 -3.45 8.88 6.04
CA ALA A 84 -3.63 10.31 6.23
C ALA A 84 -5.11 10.70 6.32
N ILE A 85 -5.98 10.04 5.54
CA ILE A 85 -7.43 10.25 5.62
C ILE A 85 -7.94 9.80 6.99
N LEU A 86 -7.57 8.62 7.46
CA LEU A 86 -7.98 8.13 8.79
C LEU A 86 -7.49 9.05 9.92
N ASP A 87 -6.24 9.51 9.84
CA ASP A 87 -5.65 10.39 10.85
C ASP A 87 -6.35 11.75 10.89
N GLN A 88 -6.68 12.32 9.73
CA GLN A 88 -7.45 13.57 9.65
C GLN A 88 -8.83 13.45 10.30
N PHE A 89 -9.53 12.33 10.11
CA PHE A 89 -10.82 12.10 10.77
C PHE A 89 -10.69 11.88 12.27
N LYS A 90 -9.61 11.24 12.70
CA LYS A 90 -9.28 11.10 14.11
C LYS A 90 -9.02 12.48 14.75
N MET A 91 -8.21 13.32 14.10
CA MET A 91 -7.96 14.70 14.52
C MET A 91 -9.28 15.48 14.62
N ALA A 92 -10.15 15.38 13.61
CA ALA A 92 -11.46 16.04 13.65
C ALA A 92 -12.31 15.62 14.86
N LYS A 93 -12.32 14.31 15.16
CA LYS A 93 -13.04 13.76 16.30
C LYS A 93 -12.46 14.25 17.63
N ASP A 94 -11.14 14.24 17.76
CA ASP A 94 -10.43 14.63 18.98
C ASP A 94 -10.59 16.14 19.23
N GLU A 95 -10.38 16.99 18.22
CA GLU A 95 -10.53 18.44 18.31
C GLU A 95 -11.98 18.89 18.60
N CYS A 96 -12.98 18.22 18.00
CA CYS A 96 -14.39 18.53 18.27
C CYS A 96 -14.84 18.04 19.66
N LYS A 97 -14.20 17.00 20.19
CA LYS A 97 -14.42 16.52 21.56
C LYS A 97 -13.81 17.50 22.57
N ASP A 98 -12.64 18.05 22.26
CA ASP A 98 -11.91 18.98 23.13
C ASP A 98 -12.54 20.39 23.14
N ASP A 99 -12.90 20.93 21.97
CA ASP A 99 -13.68 22.17 21.85
C ASP A 99 -14.80 22.03 20.80
N PRO A 100 -16.07 21.98 21.22
CA PRO A 100 -17.22 21.92 20.31
C PRO A 100 -17.29 23.04 19.27
N LYS A 101 -16.59 24.18 19.46
CA LYS A 101 -16.52 25.25 18.46
C LYS A 101 -15.79 24.81 17.18
N ASN A 102 -14.91 23.81 17.27
CA ASN A 102 -14.19 23.27 16.13
C ASN A 102 -15.10 22.55 15.13
N ILE A 103 -16.33 22.18 15.53
CA ILE A 103 -17.33 21.58 14.64
C ILE A 103 -17.57 22.46 13.41
N GLY A 104 -17.62 23.80 13.57
CA GLY A 104 -17.82 24.73 12.46
C GLY A 104 -16.69 24.71 11.43
N VAL A 105 -15.46 24.42 11.86
CA VAL A 105 -14.28 24.27 10.98
C VAL A 105 -14.30 22.92 10.26
N TRP A 106 -14.66 21.85 10.98
CA TRP A 106 -14.60 20.49 10.46
C TRP A 106 -15.79 20.10 9.57
N ILE A 107 -16.99 20.67 9.73
CA ILE A 107 -18.15 20.39 8.87
C ILE A 107 -17.83 20.50 7.37
N PRO A 108 -17.33 21.65 6.85
CA PRO A 108 -17.07 21.77 5.41
C PRO A 108 -15.95 20.84 4.92
N ILE A 109 -15.01 20.48 5.78
CA ILE A 109 -13.93 19.54 5.45
C ILE A 109 -14.50 18.13 5.33
N VAL A 110 -15.26 17.67 6.33
CA VAL A 110 -15.81 16.31 6.40
C VAL A 110 -16.88 16.06 5.33
N GLN A 111 -17.69 17.08 4.99
CA GLN A 111 -18.73 16.98 3.94
C GLN A 111 -18.18 16.64 2.55
N ASN A 112 -16.89 16.88 2.29
CA ASN A 112 -16.26 16.53 1.03
C ASN A 112 -15.92 15.04 0.90
N TYR A 113 -16.12 14.23 1.95
CA TYR A 113 -15.82 12.80 1.93
C TYR A 113 -17.10 11.97 1.84
N GLY A 114 -17.06 10.91 1.02
CA GLY A 114 -18.19 10.00 0.83
C GLY A 114 -18.45 9.09 2.04
N PRO A 115 -19.68 8.53 2.16
CA PRO A 115 -20.13 7.81 3.34
C PRO A 115 -19.35 6.52 3.67
N ALA A 116 -18.69 5.89 2.69
CA ALA A 116 -17.94 4.65 2.87
C ALA A 116 -16.41 4.84 2.97
N LEU A 117 -15.92 6.08 2.82
CA LEU A 117 -14.50 6.32 2.58
C LEU A 117 -13.60 5.78 3.70
N LEU A 118 -14.00 5.95 4.97
CA LEU A 118 -13.21 5.46 6.11
C LEU A 118 -13.11 3.94 6.12
N VAL A 119 -14.20 3.25 5.79
CA VAL A 119 -14.23 1.79 5.72
C VAL A 119 -13.35 1.32 4.56
N GLU A 120 -13.39 2.00 3.42
CA GLU A 120 -12.52 1.71 2.27
C GLU A 120 -11.04 1.91 2.61
N CYS A 121 -10.70 3.00 3.30
CA CYS A 121 -9.34 3.26 3.78
C CYS A 121 -8.85 2.14 4.71
N GLN A 122 -9.68 1.77 5.69
CA GLN A 122 -9.35 0.72 6.66
C GLN A 122 -9.15 -0.63 5.98
N ASN A 123 -10.09 -1.03 5.11
CA ASN A 123 -10.01 -2.28 4.35
C ASN A 123 -8.74 -2.33 3.48
N ALA A 124 -8.39 -1.23 2.82
CA ALA A 124 -7.19 -1.17 2.00
C ALA A 124 -5.92 -1.32 2.84
N ILE A 125 -5.84 -0.64 3.99
CA ILE A 125 -4.69 -0.74 4.91
C ILE A 125 -4.55 -2.16 5.45
N ASP A 126 -5.66 -2.78 5.85
CA ASP A 126 -5.66 -4.13 6.41
C ASP A 126 -5.27 -5.17 5.36
N LEU A 127 -5.77 -5.06 4.14
CA LEU A 127 -5.35 -5.90 3.03
C LEU A 127 -3.85 -5.75 2.76
N SER A 128 -3.34 -4.53 2.66
CA SER A 128 -1.90 -4.27 2.47
C SER A 128 -1.06 -4.96 3.55
N LYS A 129 -1.45 -4.83 4.83
CA LYS A 129 -0.76 -5.49 5.95
C LYS A 129 -0.84 -7.01 5.88
N ILE A 130 -2.00 -7.57 5.57
CA ILE A 130 -2.21 -9.03 5.47
C ILE A 130 -1.31 -9.60 4.38
N LEU A 131 -1.32 -8.99 3.19
CA LEU A 131 -0.56 -9.45 2.04
C LEU A 131 0.95 -9.37 2.27
N VAL A 132 1.45 -8.21 2.70
CA VAL A 132 2.88 -8.03 3.00
C VAL A 132 3.33 -9.02 4.08
N LYS A 133 2.54 -9.20 5.15
CA LYS A 133 2.87 -10.16 6.21
C LYS A 133 2.85 -11.60 5.72
N LYS A 134 1.87 -11.99 4.90
CA LYS A 134 1.76 -13.34 4.30
C LYS A 134 3.00 -13.63 3.45
N TRP A 135 3.40 -12.69 2.61
CA TRP A 135 4.51 -12.88 1.68
C TRP A 135 5.87 -12.86 2.37
N LEU A 136 6.11 -11.94 3.30
CA LEU A 136 7.34 -11.93 4.08
C LEU A 136 7.51 -13.23 4.88
N LYS A 137 6.43 -13.74 5.51
CA LYS A 137 6.48 -14.98 6.28
C LYS A 137 6.82 -16.20 5.42
N ASN A 138 6.20 -16.30 4.25
CA ASN A 138 6.44 -17.41 3.34
C ASN A 138 7.89 -17.43 2.82
N ASN A 139 8.55 -16.26 2.77
CA ASN A 139 9.93 -16.13 2.29
C ASN A 139 10.97 -16.28 3.43
N THR A 140 10.62 -15.97 4.69
CA THR A 140 11.52 -16.15 5.85
C THR A 140 11.91 -17.61 6.15
N SER A 141 11.20 -18.60 5.61
CA SER A 141 11.58 -20.01 5.74
C SER A 141 12.89 -20.37 5.03
N ASN A 142 13.45 -19.46 4.22
CA ASN A 142 14.66 -19.66 3.41
C ASN A 142 15.76 -18.61 3.63
N ILE A 143 15.69 -17.77 4.67
CA ILE A 143 16.77 -16.82 4.96
C ILE A 143 17.90 -17.55 5.69
N ASN A 144 18.82 -18.13 4.91
CA ASN A 144 20.15 -18.45 5.39
C ASN A 144 20.92 -17.15 5.57
N ASN A 145 21.19 -16.79 6.83
CA ASN A 145 22.18 -15.78 7.16
C ASN A 145 23.56 -16.33 6.71
N TYR A 146 24.22 -15.63 5.80
CA TYR A 146 25.66 -15.74 5.60
C TYR A 146 26.38 -14.89 6.64
#